data_AF-A0A0P9E648-F1
#
_entry.id   AF-A0A0P9E648-F1
#
_cell.length_a   1.000
_cell.length_b   1.000
_cell.length_c   1.000
_cell.angle_alpha   90.00
_cell.angle_beta   90.00
_cell.angle_gamma   90.00
#
_symmetry.space_group_name_H-M   'P 1'
#
loop_
_entity.id
_entity.type
_entity.pdbx_description
1 polymer ?
#
loop_
_entity_poly.entity_id
_entity_poly.type
_entity_poly.pdbx_seq_one_letter_code
_entity_poly.pdbx_strand_id
1 'polypeptide(L)'
;MLRAKNILEFASKLNVDDDYERMVAVILADTSNEIVLREEMKAAGIEGPPLDEGIPEKIKRLDKGKFVCEEDGVKNTRELRNGIVHRGDIPDKTQAAKALEIAKTVLRWYLKE
;
A
#
# COMPACT_ATOMS: atom_id res chain seq x y z
N MET A 1 11.86 -3.83 5.63
CA MET A 1 11.81 -3.96 4.15
C MET A 1 11.59 -5.36 3.62
N LEU A 2 12.37 -6.37 4.04
CA LEU A 2 12.17 -7.75 3.57
C LEU A 2 10.72 -8.24 3.70
N ARG A 3 10.03 -7.85 4.79
CA ARG A 3 8.61 -8.14 4.99
C ARG A 3 7.70 -7.56 3.89
N ALA A 4 7.84 -6.28 3.54
CA ALA A 4 7.01 -5.64 2.50
C ALA A 4 7.27 -6.29 1.13
N LYS A 5 8.53 -6.58 0.82
CA LYS A 5 8.94 -7.29 -0.40
C LYS A 5 8.30 -8.67 -0.49
N ASN A 6 8.42 -9.49 0.55
CA ASN A 6 7.87 -10.85 0.56
C ASN A 6 6.33 -10.86 0.46
N ILE A 7 5.65 -9.92 1.14
CA ILE A 7 4.20 -9.76 1.03
C ILE A 7 3.80 -9.46 -0.42
N LEU A 8 4.49 -8.51 -1.06
CA LEU A 8 4.16 -8.09 -2.40
C LEU A 8 4.53 -9.13 -3.46
N GLU A 9 5.62 -9.88 -3.26
CA GLU A 9 5.99 -11.02 -4.09
C GLU A 9 4.95 -12.15 -4.01
N PHE A 10 4.41 -12.41 -2.83
CA PHE A 10 3.29 -13.34 -2.67
C PHE A 10 2.03 -12.81 -3.37
N ALA A 11 1.65 -11.55 -3.11
CA ALA A 11 0.46 -10.94 -3.70
C ALA A 11 0.52 -10.92 -5.24
N SER A 12 1.73 -10.80 -5.82
CA SER A 12 1.94 -10.82 -7.26
C SER A 12 1.72 -12.19 -7.92
N LYS A 13 1.64 -13.26 -7.14
CA LYS A 13 1.40 -14.63 -7.62
C LYS A 13 -0.09 -15.01 -7.56
N LEU A 14 -0.92 -14.16 -6.96
CA LEU A 14 -2.36 -14.39 -6.86
C LEU A 14 -3.02 -14.30 -8.23
N ASN A 15 -4.00 -15.16 -8.45
CA ASN A 15 -4.80 -15.22 -9.65
C ASN A 15 -5.83 -14.09 -9.65
N VAL A 16 -5.54 -13.00 -10.36
CA VAL A 16 -6.49 -11.87 -10.48
C VAL A 16 -7.76 -12.21 -11.27
N ASP A 17 -7.85 -13.39 -11.89
CA ASP A 17 -9.11 -13.85 -12.47
C ASP A 17 -10.10 -14.35 -11.41
N ASP A 18 -9.64 -14.71 -10.22
CA ASP A 18 -10.46 -15.11 -9.08
C ASP A 18 -10.82 -13.91 -8.19
N ASP A 19 -12.10 -13.78 -7.85
CA ASP A 19 -12.64 -12.63 -7.12
C ASP A 19 -12.06 -12.50 -5.70
N TYR A 20 -11.88 -13.63 -5.00
CA TYR A 20 -11.33 -13.65 -3.65
C TYR A 20 -9.84 -13.35 -3.66
N GLU A 21 -9.11 -13.92 -4.61
CA GLU A 21 -7.69 -13.64 -4.78
C GLU A 21 -7.44 -12.17 -5.18
N ARG A 22 -8.33 -11.53 -5.95
CA ARG A 22 -8.27 -10.06 -6.18
C ARG A 22 -8.41 -9.26 -4.90
N MET A 23 -9.37 -9.62 -4.04
CA MET A 23 -9.55 -8.95 -2.74
C MET A 23 -8.28 -9.09 -1.88
N VAL A 24 -7.72 -10.30 -1.82
CA VAL A 24 -6.47 -10.55 -1.09
C VAL A 24 -5.30 -9.75 -1.68
N ALA A 25 -5.18 -9.69 -3.01
CA ALA A 25 -4.14 -8.92 -3.68
C ALA A 25 -4.18 -7.43 -3.29
N VAL A 26 -5.37 -6.82 -3.28
CA VAL A 26 -5.54 -5.41 -2.87
C VAL A 26 -5.19 -5.20 -1.40
N ILE A 27 -5.65 -6.07 -0.50
CA ILE A 27 -5.34 -5.98 0.94
C ILE A 27 -3.82 -6.05 1.17
N LEU A 28 -3.15 -6.98 0.49
CA LEU A 28 -1.70 -7.16 0.63
C LEU A 28 -0.90 -6.02 0.00
N ALA A 29 -1.36 -5.46 -1.11
CA ALA A 29 -0.80 -4.25 -1.71
C ALA A 29 -0.90 -3.05 -0.73
N ASP A 30 -2.08 -2.81 -0.15
CA ASP A 30 -2.28 -1.77 0.88
C ASP A 30 -1.38 -1.99 2.10
N THR A 31 -1.27 -3.23 2.56
CA THR A 31 -0.41 -3.59 3.69
C THR A 31 1.07 -3.30 3.38
N SER A 32 1.53 -3.61 2.17
CA SER A 32 2.89 -3.30 1.73
C SER A 32 3.14 -1.78 1.73
N ASN A 33 2.21 -1.00 1.16
CA ASN A 33 2.28 0.46 1.15
C ASN A 33 2.38 1.04 2.57
N GLU A 34 1.55 0.54 3.49
CA GLU A 34 1.58 1.00 4.88
C GLU A 34 2.91 0.71 5.58
N ILE A 35 3.52 -0.45 5.32
CA ILE A 35 4.85 -0.78 5.85
C ILE A 35 5.88 0.20 5.31
N VAL A 36 5.89 0.47 4.00
CA VAL A 36 6.84 1.42 3.39
C VAL A 36 6.68 2.82 3.98
N LEU A 37 5.45 3.34 4.06
CA LEU A 37 5.18 4.65 4.66
C LEU A 37 5.63 4.72 6.13
N ARG A 38 5.41 3.66 6.91
CA ARG A 38 5.88 3.61 8.30
C ARG A 38 7.41 3.69 8.39
N GLU A 39 8.12 3.04 7.49
CA GLU A 39 9.59 3.12 7.46
C GLU A 39 10.09 4.49 6.99
N GLU A 40 9.42 5.14 6.04
CA GLU A 40 9.71 6.52 5.63
C GLU A 40 9.52 7.52 6.78
N MET A 41 8.45 7.35 7.57
CA MET A 41 8.20 8.18 8.75
C MET A 41 9.31 8.03 9.78
N LYS A 42 9.75 6.80 10.07
CA LYS A 42 10.91 6.56 10.96
C LYS A 42 12.18 7.21 10.41
N ALA A 43 12.44 7.07 9.11
CA ALA A 43 13.58 7.72 8.46
C ALA A 43 13.50 9.26 8.45
N ALA A 44 12.30 9.82 8.64
CA ALA A 44 12.08 11.25 8.85
C ALA A 44 12.19 11.68 10.32
N GLY A 45 12.51 10.76 11.25
CA GLY A 45 12.55 11.03 12.69
C GLY A 45 11.17 11.14 13.34
N ILE A 46 10.12 10.65 12.67
CA ILE A 46 8.76 10.61 13.23
C ILE A 46 8.60 9.30 14.00
N GLU A 47 8.27 9.42 15.28
CA GLU A 47 8.16 8.29 16.20
C GLU A 47 6.87 8.34 17.02
N GLY A 48 6.55 7.22 17.68
CA GLY A 48 5.43 7.12 18.62
C GLY A 48 4.06 6.99 17.93
N PRO A 49 2.98 7.51 18.55
CA PRO A 49 1.60 7.36 18.07
C PRO A 49 1.35 7.70 16.58
N PRO A 50 2.03 8.69 15.96
CA PRO A 50 1.91 8.95 14.52
C PRO A 50 2.13 7.75 13.60
N LEU A 51 2.95 6.77 14.02
CA LEU A 51 3.24 5.58 13.21
C LEU A 51 2.04 4.62 13.11
N ASP A 52 1.05 4.76 14.00
CA ASP A 52 -0.12 3.88 14.08
C ASP A 52 -1.37 4.51 13.43
N GLU A 53 -1.26 5.73 12.91
CA GLU A 53 -2.34 6.42 12.19
C GLU A 53 -2.60 5.81 10.80
N GLY A 54 -3.76 6.07 10.19
CA GLY A 54 -4.04 5.57 8.83
C GLY A 54 -3.11 6.15 7.76
N ILE A 55 -3.01 5.48 6.61
CA ILE A 55 -2.23 5.95 5.44
C ILE A 55 -2.45 7.43 5.10
N PRO A 56 -3.69 7.97 5.05
CA PRO A 56 -3.90 9.38 4.74
C PRO A 56 -3.18 10.34 5.69
N GLU A 57 -3.17 10.03 6.99
CA GLU A 57 -2.49 10.85 8.00
C GLU A 57 -0.97 10.65 7.95
N LYS A 58 -0.49 9.43 7.70
CA LYS A 58 0.94 9.16 7.47
C LYS A 58 1.49 9.98 6.30
N ILE A 59 0.75 10.05 5.19
CA ILE A 59 1.09 10.85 4.01
C ILE A 59 1.15 12.35 4.36
N LYS A 60 0.11 12.90 5.01
CA LYS A 60 0.09 14.32 5.43
C LYS A 60 1.29 14.69 6.32
N ARG A 61 1.76 13.76 7.15
CA ARG A 61 2.93 13.99 8.01
C ARG A 61 4.25 13.98 7.22
N LEU A 62 4.35 13.18 6.16
CA LEU A 62 5.52 13.13 5.29
C LEU A 62 5.56 14.33 4.32
N ASP A 63 4.40 14.81 3.85
CA ASP A 63 4.26 15.94 2.91
C ASP A 63 4.76 17.29 3.46
N LYS A 64 5.14 17.35 4.74
CA LYS A 64 5.87 18.50 5.32
C LYS A 64 7.34 18.57 4.87
N GLY A 65 7.58 18.38 3.57
CA GLY A 65 8.90 18.51 2.92
C GLY A 65 9.47 17.24 2.30
N LYS A 66 8.75 16.12 2.29
CA LYS A 66 9.16 14.89 1.57
C LYS A 66 8.15 14.49 0.49
N PHE A 67 8.68 14.13 -0.67
CA PHE A 67 7.91 13.51 -1.75
C PHE A 67 7.44 12.11 -1.32
N VAL A 68 6.15 11.82 -1.53
CA VAL A 68 5.58 10.48 -1.40
C VAL A 68 5.33 9.92 -2.79
N CYS A 69 6.01 8.83 -3.13
CA CYS A 69 5.84 8.16 -4.41
C CYS A 69 4.41 7.62 -4.56
N GLU A 70 3.79 7.88 -5.72
CA GLU A 70 2.44 7.41 -6.06
C GLU A 70 1.38 7.74 -4.99
N GLU A 71 1.44 8.93 -4.39
CA GLU A 71 0.56 9.34 -3.30
C GLU A 71 -0.93 9.04 -3.57
N ASP A 72 -1.45 9.48 -4.72
CA ASP A 72 -2.85 9.23 -5.10
C ASP A 72 -3.12 7.74 -5.32
N GLY A 73 -2.18 7.01 -5.93
CA GLY A 73 -2.29 5.56 -6.09
C GLY A 73 -2.38 4.83 -4.74
N VAL A 74 -1.60 5.26 -3.77
CA VAL A 74 -1.59 4.69 -2.41
C VAL A 74 -2.90 5.01 -1.69
N LYS A 75 -3.41 6.25 -1.78
CA LYS A 75 -4.73 6.62 -1.24
C LYS A 75 -5.86 5.82 -1.90
N ASN A 76 -5.83 5.68 -3.22
CA ASN A 76 -6.83 4.90 -3.96
C ASN A 76 -6.79 3.41 -3.57
N THR A 77 -5.61 2.85 -3.36
CA THR A 77 -5.44 1.47 -2.86
C THR A 77 -6.03 1.31 -1.46
N ARG A 78 -5.83 2.30 -0.57
CA ARG A 78 -6.45 2.32 0.76
C ARG A 78 -7.98 2.36 0.68
N GLU A 79 -8.54 3.17 -0.21
CA GLU A 79 -9.99 3.24 -0.40
C GLU A 79 -10.58 1.93 -0.94
N LEU A 80 -9.90 1.29 -1.91
CA LEU A 80 -10.29 -0.05 -2.39
C LEU A 80 -10.27 -1.07 -1.25
N ARG A 81 -9.20 -1.09 -0.44
CA ARG A 81 -9.12 -1.97 0.73
C ARG A 81 -10.23 -1.70 1.73
N ASN A 82 -10.54 -0.43 2.00
CA ASN A 82 -11.64 -0.06 2.90
C ASN A 82 -12.98 -0.57 2.37
N GLY A 83 -13.20 -0.54 1.05
CA GLY A 83 -14.37 -1.15 0.42
C GLY A 83 -14.47 -2.64 0.65
N ILE A 84 -13.38 -3.37 0.43
CA ILE A 84 -13.31 -4.80 0.69
C ILE A 84 -13.65 -5.12 2.15
N VAL A 85 -12.97 -4.46 3.09
CA VAL A 85 -13.03 -4.82 4.52
C VAL A 85 -14.30 -4.32 5.20
N HIS A 86 -14.84 -3.17 4.81
CA HIS A 86 -15.99 -2.56 5.49
C HIS A 86 -17.31 -2.71 4.76
N ARG A 87 -17.30 -2.96 3.44
CA ARG A 87 -18.51 -3.03 2.61
C ARG A 87 -18.67 -4.35 1.86
N GLY A 88 -17.63 -5.19 1.84
CA GLY A 88 -17.63 -6.42 1.05
C GLY A 88 -17.48 -6.16 -0.45
N ASP A 89 -16.92 -5.01 -0.84
CA ASP A 89 -16.71 -4.66 -2.25
C ASP A 89 -15.72 -5.67 -2.89
N ILE A 90 -16.02 -6.11 -4.11
CA ILE A 90 -15.12 -6.94 -4.91
C ILE A 90 -14.47 -6.05 -5.97
N PRO A 91 -13.14 -5.83 -5.91
CA PRO A 91 -12.47 -5.03 -6.93
C PRO A 91 -12.49 -5.75 -8.29
N ASP A 92 -12.54 -5.00 -9.37
CA ASP A 92 -12.34 -5.56 -10.70
C ASP A 92 -10.84 -5.91 -10.96
N LYS A 93 -10.57 -6.59 -12.07
CA LYS A 93 -9.22 -7.03 -12.44
C LYS A 93 -8.26 -5.86 -12.61
N THR A 94 -8.72 -4.76 -13.20
CA THR A 94 -7.92 -3.57 -13.45
C THR A 94 -7.57 -2.87 -12.13
N GLN A 95 -8.52 -2.78 -11.20
CA GLN A 95 -8.32 -2.23 -9.87
C GLN A 95 -7.28 -3.05 -9.08
N ALA A 96 -7.42 -4.38 -9.06
CA ALA A 96 -6.47 -5.25 -8.37
C ALA A 96 -5.06 -5.20 -8.99
N ALA A 97 -4.97 -5.23 -10.32
CA ALA A 97 -3.69 -5.12 -11.03
C ALA A 97 -3.03 -3.75 -10.76
N LYS A 98 -3.81 -2.67 -10.77
CA LYS A 98 -3.28 -1.33 -10.51
C LYS A 98 -2.79 -1.18 -9.07
N ALA A 99 -3.51 -1.71 -8.08
CA ALA A 99 -3.05 -1.72 -6.69
C ALA A 99 -1.68 -2.42 -6.53
N LEU A 100 -1.48 -3.57 -7.18
CA LEU A 100 -0.21 -4.28 -7.18
C LEU A 100 0.91 -3.48 -7.89
N GLU A 101 0.62 -2.83 -9.02
CA GLU A 101 1.57 -1.99 -9.74
C GLU A 101 2.03 -0.80 -8.89
N ILE A 102 1.10 -0.11 -8.24
CA ILE A 102 1.40 1.00 -7.34
C ILE A 102 2.28 0.54 -6.19
N ALA A 103 1.91 -0.56 -5.52
CA ALA A 103 2.71 -1.07 -4.41
C ALA A 103 4.11 -1.50 -4.84
N LYS A 104 4.28 -2.02 -6.06
CA LYS A 104 5.61 -2.34 -6.63
C LYS A 104 6.43 -1.08 -6.86
N THR A 105 5.81 -0.03 -7.40
CA THR A 105 6.44 1.25 -7.67
C THR A 105 6.90 1.93 -6.37
N VAL A 106 6.03 1.97 -5.37
CA VAL A 106 6.34 2.49 -4.02
C VAL A 106 7.47 1.71 -3.36
N LEU A 107 7.44 0.38 -3.43
CA LEU A 107 8.50 -0.46 -2.87
C LEU A 107 9.85 -0.21 -3.54
N ARG A 108 9.88 -0.16 -4.89
CA ARG A 108 11.10 0.12 -5.66
C ARG A 108 11.67 1.50 -5.36
N TRP A 109 10.81 2.51 -5.31
CA TRP A 109 11.18 3.87 -4.90
C TRP A 109 11.88 3.88 -3.54
N TYR A 110 11.31 3.20 -2.54
CA TYR A 110 11.93 3.09 -1.22
C TYR A 110 13.29 2.37 -1.27
N LEU A 111 13.36 1.27 -2.01
CA LEU A 111 14.59 0.46 -2.13
C LEU A 111 15.65 1.12 -3.01
N LYS A 112 15.29 2.18 -3.77
CA LYS A 112 16.12 2.82 -4.80
C LYS A 112 16.51 1.84 -5.91
N GLU A 113 15.57 0.98 -6.29
CA GLU A 113 15.67 -0.05 -7.35
C GLU A 113 14.88 0.32 -8.61
#